data_AF-A0A357R762-F1
#
_entry.id   AF-A0A357R762-F1
#
_cell.length_a   1.000
_cell.length_b   1.000
_cell.length_c   1.000
_cell.angle_alpha   90.00
_cell.angle_beta   90.00
_cell.angle_gamma   90.00
#
_symmetry.space_group_name_H-M   'P 1'
#
loop_
_entity.id
_entity.type
_entity.pdbx_description
1 polymer ?
#
loop_
_entity_poly.entity_id
_entity_poly.type
_entity_poly.pdbx_seq_one_letter_code
_entity_poly.pdbx_strand_id
1 'polypeptide(L)' 'EVTLKANRGRKKSIERTGVLEKTYPSHFLIRLDENYFNRKMSFSYADILTKTVEITFGDKRYCYSAS' A
#
# COMPACT_ATOMS: atom_id res chain seq x y z
N GLU A 1 7.81 5.64 -0.59
CA GLU A 1 6.49 6.01 -1.13
C GLU A 1 5.86 4.74 -1.70
N VAL A 2 4.58 4.55 -1.45
CA VAL A 2 3.81 3.41 -1.94
C VAL A 2 2.61 3.90 -2.73
N THR A 3 2.37 3.25 -3.87
CA THR A 3 1.15 3.44 -4.65
C THR A 3 0.25 2.25 -4.36
N LEU A 4 -0.96 2.54 -3.90
CA LEU A 4 -1.99 1.55 -3.61
C LEU A 4 -3.05 1.58 -4.69
N LYS A 5 -3.43 0.40 -5.16
CA LYS A 5 -4.54 0.20 -6.07
C LYS A 5 -5.55 -0.74 -5.45
N ALA A 6 -6.70 -0.19 -5.06
CA ALA A 6 -7.79 -0.97 -4.47
C ALA A 6 -8.85 -1.31 -5.51
N ASN A 7 -9.18 -2.59 -5.65
CA ASN A 7 -10.16 -3.11 -6.60
C ASN A 7 -11.55 -3.15 -5.94
N ARG A 8 -12.42 -2.18 -6.25
CA ARG A 8 -13.79 -2.09 -5.68
C ARG A 8 -14.85 -2.71 -6.59
N GLY A 9 -14.47 -3.43 -7.64
CA GLY A 9 -15.40 -4.17 -8.51
C GLY A 9 -14.94 -4.28 -9.97
N ARG A 10 -15.85 -4.71 -10.85
CA ARG A 10 -15.59 -5.13 -12.24
C ARG A 10 -14.96 -4.07 -13.17
N LYS A 11 -14.95 -2.80 -12.79
CA LYS A 11 -14.41 -1.71 -13.64
C LYS A 11 -13.90 -0.48 -12.87
N LYS A 12 -13.88 -0.52 -11.53
CA LYS A 12 -13.47 0.60 -10.70
C LYS A 12 -12.31 0.17 -9.81
N SER A 13 -11.12 0.65 -10.16
CA SER A 13 -9.95 0.61 -9.30
C SER A 13 -9.67 2.03 -8.83
N ILE A 14 -9.28 2.17 -7.57
CA ILE A 14 -8.93 3.45 -6.96
C ILE A 14 -7.43 3.42 -6.71
N GLU A 15 -6.71 4.33 -7.34
CA GLU A 15 -5.26 4.47 -7.18
C GLU A 15 -4.96 5.64 -6.25
N ARG A 16 -4.22 5.37 -5.18
CA ARG A 16 -3.86 6.33 -4.13
C ARG A 16 -2.38 6.26 -3.82
N THR A 17 -1.75 7.39 -3.56
CA THR A 17 -0.37 7.46 -3.09
C THR A 17 -0.34 7.63 -1.57
N GLY A 18 0.68 7.07 -0.94
CA GLY A 18 0.86 7.19 0.49
C GLY A 18 2.20 6.66 0.98
N VAL A 19 2.28 6.57 2.30
CA VAL A 19 3.45 6.12 3.03
C VAL A 19 3.07 4.97 3.96
N LEU A 20 3.83 3.88 3.90
CA LEU A 20 3.73 2.78 4.85
C LEU A 20 4.21 3.27 6.22
N GLU A 21 3.29 3.38 7.18
CA GLU A 21 3.56 3.96 8.50
C GLU A 21 4.06 2.89 9.48
N LYS A 22 3.37 1.74 9.55
CA LYS A 22 3.73 0.62 10.42
C LYS A 22 3.42 -0.72 9.77
N THR A 23 4.20 -1.73 10.11
CA THR A 23 3.97 -3.12 9.72
C THR A 23 3.79 -3.98 10.96
N TYR A 24 2.78 -4.84 10.95
CA TYR A 24 2.53 -5.84 11.98
C TYR A 24 2.39 -7.22 11.33
N PRO A 25 2.54 -8.31 12.09
CA PRO A 25 2.46 -9.67 11.55
C PRO A 25 1.12 -10.01 10.87
N SER A 26 0.03 -9.32 11.20
CA SER A 26 -1.30 -9.57 10.65
C SER A 26 -1.78 -8.53 9.63
N HIS A 27 -1.29 -7.30 9.73
CA HIS A 27 -1.74 -6.19 8.91
C HIS A 27 -0.70 -5.09 8.87
N PHE A 28 -0.84 -4.18 7.92
CA PHE A 28 0.02 -3.02 7.77
C PHE A 28 -0.84 -1.76 7.71
N LEU A 29 -0.23 -0.66 8.16
CA LEU A 29 -0.89 0.62 8.36
C LEU A 29 -0.27 1.64 7.41
N ILE A 30 -1.10 2.19 6.53
CA ILE A 30 -0.68 3.11 5.47
C ILE A 30 -1.36 4.45 5.68
N ARG A 31 -0.58 5.51 5.61
CA ARG A 31 -1.06 6.89 5.61
C ARG A 31 -1.17 7.37 4.16
N LEU A 32 -2.37 7.76 3.74
CA LEU A 32 -2.62 8.31 2.41
C LEU A 32 -2.42 9.83 2.42
N ASP A 33 -1.83 10.35 1.35
CA ASP A 33 -1.57 11.79 1.16
C ASP A 33 -2.72 12.48 0.39
N GLU A 34 -3.96 12.00 0.52
CA GLU A 34 -5.16 12.63 -0.05
C GLU A 34 -5.47 13.97 0.64
N ASN A 35 -4.73 15.00 0.21
CA ASN A 35 -4.84 16.46 0.33
C ASN A 35 -5.30 17.13 1.62
N TYR A 36 -6.08 16.54 2.53
CA TYR A 36 -6.49 17.22 3.77
C TYR A 36 -6.80 16.31 4.97
N PHE A 37 -6.96 14.99 4.78
CA PHE A 37 -7.48 14.12 5.84
C PHE A 37 -6.49 13.14 6.46
N ASN A 38 -5.23 13.10 6.02
CA ASN A 38 -4.17 12.18 6.53
C ASN A 38 -4.74 10.79 6.86
N ARG A 39 -5.54 10.25 5.95
CA ARG A 39 -6.39 9.10 6.25
C ARG A 39 -5.50 7.88 6.39
N LYS A 40 -5.55 7.26 7.57
CA LYS A 40 -4.86 6.00 7.85
C LYS A 40 -5.76 4.84 7.46
N MET A 41 -5.21 3.89 6.72
CA MET A 41 -5.89 2.64 6.37
C MET A 41 -5.05 1.45 6.81
N SER A 42 -5.71 0.47 7.42
CA SER A 42 -5.14 -0.82 7.74
C SER A 42 -5.54 -1.84 6.69
N PHE A 43 -4.58 -2.59 6.19
CA PHE A 43 -4.79 -3.66 5.22
C PHE A 43 -4.13 -4.94 5.72
N SER A 44 -4.77 -6.07 5.47
CA SER A 44 -4.28 -7.38 5.86
C SER A 44 -3.48 -8.03 4.73
N TYR A 45 -2.70 -9.06 5.07
CA TYR A 45 -2.03 -9.89 4.05
C TYR A 45 -3.01 -10.62 3.14
N ALA A 46 -4.21 -10.95 3.65
CA ALA A 46 -5.26 -11.56 2.84
C ALA A 46 -5.70 -10.63 1.71
N ASP A 47 -5.71 -9.30 1.93
CA ASP A 47 -6.11 -8.33 0.90
C ASP A 47 -5.13 -8.30 -0.28
N ILE A 48 -3.83 -8.43 0.00
CA ILE A 48 -2.79 -8.57 -1.02
C ILE A 48 -2.94 -9.91 -1.74
N LEU A 49 -3.10 -11.00 -0.98
CA LEU A 49 -3.18 -12.35 -1.54
C LEU A 49 -4.41 -12.52 -2.46
N THR A 50 -5.52 -11.88 -2.10
CA THR A 50 -6.78 -11.88 -2.88
C THR A 50 -6.80 -10.85 -4.01
N LYS A 51 -5.74 -10.06 -4.17
CA LYS A 51 -5.64 -8.95 -5.15
C LYS A 51 -6.77 -7.93 -5.00
N THR A 52 -7.33 -7.80 -3.79
CA THR A 52 -8.27 -6.71 -3.49
C THR A 52 -7.51 -5.40 -3.34
N VAL A 53 -6.24 -5.47 -2.92
CA VAL A 53 -5.29 -4.36 -2.87
C VAL A 53 -3.98 -4.77 -3.52
N GLU A 54 -3.52 -3.96 -4.48
CA GLU A 54 -2.19 -4.06 -5.06
C GLU A 54 -1.32 -2.92 -4.53
N ILE A 55 -0.08 -3.25 -4.15
CA ILE A 55 0.88 -2.30 -3.59
C ILE A 55 2.10 -2.26 -4.49
N THR A 56 2.41 -1.07 -4.98
CA THR A 56 3.62 -0.81 -5.74
C THR A 56 4.55 0.02 -4.87
N PHE A 57 5.73 -0.51 -4.57
CA PHE A 57 6.77 0.25 -3.91
C PHE A 57 7.52 1.07 -4.97
N GLY A 58 7.65 2.39 -4.75
CA GLY A 58 8.45 3.23 -5.65
C GLY A 58 9.91 2.75 -5.70
N ASP A 59 10.58 2.99 -6.83
CA ASP A 59 11.96 2.57 -7.15
C ASP A 59 12.98 3.03 -6.09
N LYS A 60 13.07 2.29 -4.99
CA LYS A 60 14.26 2.20 -4.19
C LYS A 60 14.88 0.87 -4.54
N ARG A 61 15.89 0.91 -5.42
CA ARG A 61 16.82 -0.19 -5.60
C ARG A 61 17.35 -0.55 -4.22
N TYR A 62 16.89 -1.66 -3.65
CA TYR A 62 17.55 -2.25 -2.51
C TYR A 62 18.89 -2.78 -3.02
N CYS A 63 19.91 -1.91 -3.03
CA CYS A 63 21.28 -2.31 -3.28
C CYS A 63 21.74 -3.10 -2.05
N TYR A 64 21.51 -4.41 -2.07
CA TYR A 64 22.24 -5.31 -1.19
C TYR A 64 23.67 -5.38 -1.71
N SER A 65 24.55 -4.54 -1.20
CA SER A 65 25.98 -4.80 -1.29
C SER A 65 26.26 -6.03 -0.44
N ALA A 66 26.36 -7.19 -1.08
CA ALA A 66 26.96 -8.36 -0.43
C ALA A 66 28.35 -7.95 0.07
N SER A 67 28.56 -8.09 1.38
CA SER A 67 29.88 -8.06 2.03
C SER A 67 30.33 -9.49 2.23
#